data_AF-A0A954U4K4-F1
#
_entry.id   AF-A0A954U4K4-F1
#
_cell.length_a   1.000
_cell.length_b   1.000
_cell.length_c   1.000
_cell.angle_alpha   90.00
_cell.angle_beta   90.00
_cell.angle_gamma   90.00
#
_symmetry.space_group_name_H-M   'P 1'
#
loop_
_entity.id
_entity.type
_entity.pdbx_description
1 polymer ?
#
loop_
_entity_poly.entity_id
_entity_poly.type
_entity_poly.pdbx_seq_one_letter_code
_entity_poly.pdbx_strand_id
1 'polypeptide(L)'
;MITGCLTAVMATSDCGARDIYVSADAAAGGNGEQSTPFRSLNEARDFMRATRHANKPGGNDTVTVHIGDGVYRLDDTFELTSEDSGVAEAPVRWRAEHLGRARIQGGVALDAKAFHAVVDESVRSRLDESVRDQVRVLDLSGVVPGEFDQFQTAFRGTPAGPWLYVNGQPMTLARWPNVDAAESGWASFSKAIDTGLPEPESTDAARRVARPGSFEFDDPRPARWNLAEGVWLQGYWTHDWSDEVIRVAAYDPQRRAITLAAPHNYGIMAGTWGAAKRRFFALNALEELDAPGEWYLDRTGKLLYYYPNQENPGHESQAASMILATLNQPLLKITGAKHVAFEGLAFEYAHSDGIALQAAEHVQLVGCVIANL
;
A
#
# COMPACT_ATOMS: atom_id res chain seq x y z
N MET A 1 14.06 57.31 55.06
CA MET A 1 13.29 56.90 53.88
C MET A 1 13.84 55.57 53.41
N ILE A 2 12.97 54.58 53.27
CA ILE A 2 13.26 53.14 53.34
C ILE A 2 13.77 52.62 51.99
N THR A 3 14.90 51.92 52.02
CA THR A 3 15.49 51.19 50.89
C THR A 3 14.71 49.90 50.69
N GLY A 4 13.91 49.82 49.62
CA GLY A 4 13.17 48.62 49.24
C GLY A 4 14.02 47.71 48.36
N CYS A 5 14.43 46.56 48.88
CA CYS A 5 15.12 45.51 48.15
C CYS A 5 14.06 44.66 47.41
N LEU A 6 14.05 44.70 46.07
CA LEU A 6 13.16 43.89 45.25
C LEU A 6 13.75 42.48 45.14
N THR A 7 13.23 41.53 45.90
CA THR A 7 13.62 40.11 45.79
C THR A 7 12.88 39.51 44.60
N ALA A 8 13.57 39.35 43.46
CA ALA A 8 13.06 38.58 42.35
C ALA A 8 13.07 37.10 42.74
N VAL A 9 11.91 36.53 43.03
CA VAL A 9 11.73 35.08 43.13
C VAL A 9 11.77 34.55 41.70
N MET A 10 12.91 33.97 41.30
CA MET A 10 12.95 33.12 40.11
C MET A 10 12.09 31.89 40.41
N ALA A 11 10.93 31.81 39.78
CA ALA A 11 10.21 30.56 39.68
C ALA A 11 11.04 29.63 38.79
N THR A 12 11.79 28.72 39.41
CA THR A 12 12.34 27.56 38.71
C THR A 12 11.15 26.71 38.27
N SER A 13 10.78 26.80 36.99
CA SER A 13 9.99 25.76 36.36
C SER A 13 10.84 24.50 36.43
N ASP A 14 10.47 23.58 37.31
CA ASP A 14 11.05 22.23 37.33
C ASP A 14 10.69 21.62 35.97
N CYS A 15 11.67 21.52 35.07
CA CYS A 15 11.52 20.86 33.78
C CYS A 15 11.62 19.37 34.06
N GLY A 16 10.50 18.71 34.31
CA GLY A 16 10.47 17.27 34.51
C GLY A 16 10.78 16.57 33.20
N ALA A 17 11.84 15.77 33.15
CA ALA A 17 11.98 14.79 32.08
C ALA A 17 11.06 13.60 32.39
N ARG A 18 10.26 13.18 31.42
CA ARG A 18 9.38 12.03 31.54
C ARG A 18 9.70 11.01 30.46
N ASP A 19 10.11 9.83 30.90
CA ASP A 19 10.33 8.68 30.05
C ASP A 19 9.11 7.76 30.07
N ILE A 20 8.64 7.36 28.89
CA ILE A 20 7.55 6.41 28.68
C ILE A 20 8.09 5.28 27.83
N TYR A 21 7.80 4.03 28.19
CA TYR A 21 8.31 2.85 27.49
C TYR A 21 7.18 2.11 26.77
N VAL A 22 7.48 1.69 25.54
CA VAL A 22 6.57 0.92 24.68
C VAL A 22 7.31 -0.31 24.18
N SER A 23 6.74 -1.50 24.33
CA SER A 23 7.34 -2.77 23.88
C SER A 23 6.30 -3.62 23.16
N ALA A 24 6.66 -4.15 21.99
CA ALA A 24 5.75 -4.95 21.15
C ALA A 24 5.30 -6.25 21.84
N ASP A 25 6.12 -6.77 22.76
CA ASP A 25 5.86 -8.01 23.51
C ASP A 25 5.22 -7.74 24.89
N ALA A 26 4.87 -6.49 25.20
CA ALA A 26 4.29 -6.14 26.48
C ALA A 26 2.89 -6.74 26.66
N ALA A 27 2.59 -7.16 27.91
CA ALA A 27 1.25 -7.55 28.28
C ALA A 27 0.29 -6.34 28.25
N ALA A 28 -1.01 -6.61 28.12
CA ALA A 28 -2.02 -5.56 28.20
C ALA A 28 -2.04 -4.90 29.59
N GLY A 29 -2.34 -3.60 29.65
CA GLY A 29 -2.48 -2.86 30.90
C GLY A 29 -1.18 -2.31 31.49
N GLY A 30 -0.13 -2.14 30.68
CA GLY A 30 1.08 -1.42 31.09
C GLY A 30 0.80 0.00 31.57
N ASN A 31 1.72 0.56 32.35
CA ASN A 31 1.64 1.93 32.89
C ASN A 31 2.68 2.89 32.27
N GLY A 32 3.48 2.40 31.32
CA GLY A 32 4.52 3.17 30.63
C GLY A 32 5.86 3.23 31.34
N GLU A 33 6.03 2.57 32.49
CA GLU A 33 7.35 2.40 33.13
C GLU A 33 8.17 1.34 32.40
N GLN A 34 9.50 1.38 32.52
CA GLN A 34 10.38 0.39 31.88
C GLN A 34 10.08 -1.05 32.31
N SER A 35 9.65 -1.25 33.56
CA SER A 35 9.25 -2.56 34.09
C SER A 35 7.89 -3.03 33.60
N THR A 36 7.04 -2.10 33.16
CA THR A 36 5.62 -2.32 32.79
C THR A 36 5.24 -1.44 31.59
N PRO A 37 5.91 -1.62 30.44
CA PRO A 37 5.75 -0.75 29.27
C PRO A 37 4.35 -0.89 28.67
N PHE A 38 3.91 0.14 27.93
CA PHE A 38 2.74 0.02 27.07
C PHE A 38 3.00 -0.94 25.91
N ARG A 39 1.96 -1.55 25.35
CA ARG A 39 2.10 -2.45 24.20
C ARG A 39 2.01 -1.74 22.85
N SER A 40 1.51 -0.50 22.83
CA SER A 40 1.27 0.24 21.59
C SER A 40 1.59 1.73 21.72
N LEU A 41 1.83 2.37 20.57
CA LEU A 41 2.03 3.81 20.47
C LEU A 41 0.76 4.57 20.88
N ASN A 42 -0.42 4.03 20.57
CA ASN A 42 -1.71 4.60 20.93
C ASN A 42 -1.88 4.67 22.46
N GLU A 43 -1.53 3.61 23.19
CA GLU A 43 -1.58 3.62 24.66
C GLU A 43 -0.67 4.69 25.26
N ALA A 44 0.57 4.84 24.74
CA ALA A 44 1.48 5.89 25.18
C ALA A 44 0.93 7.30 24.90
N ARG A 45 0.40 7.53 23.70
CA ARG A 45 -0.23 8.80 23.32
C ARG A 45 -1.42 9.12 24.23
N ASP A 46 -2.32 8.16 24.41
CA ASP A 46 -3.55 8.36 25.18
C ASP A 46 -3.22 8.61 26.67
N PHE A 47 -2.20 7.95 27.21
CA PHE A 47 -1.66 8.23 28.54
C PHE A 47 -1.08 9.65 28.64
N MET A 48 -0.30 10.09 27.65
CA MET A 48 0.25 11.44 27.62
C MET A 48 -0.86 12.50 27.62
N ARG A 49 -1.90 12.31 26.79
CA ARG A 49 -3.08 13.20 26.74
C ARG A 49 -3.78 13.23 28.10
N ALA A 50 -4.10 12.08 28.67
CA ALA A 50 -4.76 12.00 29.97
C ALA A 50 -3.96 12.71 31.07
N THR A 51 -2.63 12.55 31.07
CA THR A 51 -1.73 13.19 32.03
C THR A 51 -1.67 14.71 31.87
N ARG A 52 -1.65 15.19 30.62
CA ARG A 52 -1.71 16.64 30.30
C ARG A 52 -3.06 17.26 30.69
N HIS A 53 -4.16 16.52 30.60
CA HIS A 53 -5.47 17.01 31.05
C HIS A 53 -5.57 17.06 32.58
N ALA A 54 -4.91 16.14 33.29
CA ALA A 54 -4.89 16.09 34.75
C ALA A 54 -3.97 17.18 35.37
N ASN A 55 -2.87 17.52 34.70
CA ASN A 55 -1.93 18.55 35.13
C ASN A 55 -2.19 19.85 34.37
N LYS A 56 -2.58 20.96 35.04
CA LYS A 56 -2.88 22.26 34.42
C LYS A 56 -1.88 22.66 33.30
N PRO A 57 -2.35 23.38 32.25
CA PRO A 57 -1.55 23.73 31.07
C PRO A 57 -0.35 24.58 31.47
N GLY A 58 0.86 24.04 31.32
CA GLY A 58 2.09 24.72 31.71
C GLY A 58 3.30 23.81 31.95
N GLY A 59 3.12 22.48 31.96
CA GLY A 59 4.26 21.56 32.04
C GLY A 59 5.04 21.54 30.72
N ASN A 60 6.16 22.25 30.68
CA ASN A 60 7.21 22.13 29.65
C ASN A 60 8.04 20.85 29.85
N ASP A 61 7.41 19.77 30.29
CA ASP A 61 8.10 18.52 30.56
C ASP A 61 8.60 17.94 29.23
N THR A 62 9.90 17.62 29.19
CA THR A 62 10.47 16.90 28.05
C THR A 62 9.95 15.47 28.12
N VAL A 63 9.14 15.07 27.14
CA VAL A 63 8.61 13.70 27.07
C VAL A 63 9.40 12.91 26.03
N THR A 64 9.96 11.78 26.44
CA THR A 64 10.57 10.80 25.53
C THR A 64 9.82 9.48 25.65
N VAL A 65 9.26 9.02 24.53
CA VAL A 65 8.68 7.70 24.38
C VAL A 65 9.76 6.79 23.78
N HIS A 66 10.29 5.87 24.58
CA HIS A 66 11.23 4.83 24.17
C HIS A 66 10.45 3.64 23.61
N ILE A 67 10.73 3.29 22.37
CA ILE A 67 10.05 2.25 21.62
C ILE A 67 11.05 1.12 21.41
N GLY A 68 10.79 -0.02 22.05
CA GLY A 68 11.63 -1.21 21.95
C GLY A 68 11.65 -1.83 20.55
N ASP A 69 12.57 -2.77 20.35
CA ASP A 69 12.63 -3.56 19.12
C ASP A 69 11.33 -4.36 18.95
N GLY A 70 10.78 -4.41 17.74
CA GLY A 70 9.58 -5.19 17.46
C GLY A 70 8.71 -4.65 16.33
N VAL A 71 7.60 -5.35 16.09
CA VAL A 71 6.57 -4.95 15.12
C VAL A 71 5.39 -4.36 15.87
N TYR A 72 5.11 -3.11 15.60
CA TYR A 72 3.93 -2.38 16.06
C TYR A 72 2.96 -2.32 14.90
N ARG A 73 2.13 -3.36 14.76
CA ARG A 73 1.13 -3.44 13.70
C ARG A 73 0.01 -2.43 13.96
N LEU A 74 -0.31 -1.65 12.95
CA LEU A 74 -1.40 -0.69 12.96
C LEU A 74 -2.64 -1.30 12.29
N ASP A 75 -3.75 -1.30 13.02
CA ASP A 75 -5.09 -1.55 12.46
C ASP A 75 -5.68 -0.29 11.83
N ASP A 76 -5.21 0.87 12.27
CA ASP A 76 -5.62 2.20 11.79
C ASP A 76 -4.44 3.19 11.96
N THR A 77 -4.53 4.33 11.30
CA THR A 77 -3.54 5.41 11.33
C THR A 77 -3.13 5.78 12.77
N PHE A 78 -1.83 5.89 13.04
CA PHE A 78 -1.36 6.50 14.28
C PHE A 78 -1.50 8.02 14.18
N GLU A 79 -2.54 8.58 14.81
CA GLU A 79 -2.85 10.01 14.74
C GLU A 79 -2.27 10.80 15.92
N LEU A 80 -1.59 11.91 15.60
CA LEU A 80 -1.22 12.97 16.55
C LEU A 80 -1.93 14.28 16.20
N THR A 81 -2.39 15.00 17.22
CA THR A 81 -3.09 16.28 17.10
C THR A 81 -2.35 17.39 17.85
N SER A 82 -2.92 18.61 17.89
CA SER A 82 -2.37 19.70 18.70
C SER A 82 -2.20 19.35 20.19
N GLU A 83 -2.97 18.39 20.72
CA GLU A 83 -2.84 17.90 22.10
C GLU A 83 -1.52 17.17 22.37
N ASP A 84 -0.86 16.69 21.32
CA ASP A 84 0.39 15.92 21.41
C ASP A 84 1.65 16.79 21.20
N SER A 85 1.47 18.11 21.19
CA SER A 85 2.56 19.05 20.94
C SER A 85 3.55 19.14 22.10
N GLY A 86 4.82 19.35 21.76
CA GLY A 86 5.83 19.88 22.67
C GLY A 86 5.95 21.40 22.54
N VAL A 87 7.01 21.94 23.15
CA VAL A 87 7.47 23.33 22.92
C VAL A 87 8.91 23.30 22.39
N ALA A 88 9.43 24.45 21.94
CA ALA A 88 10.77 24.53 21.35
C ALA A 88 11.88 24.00 22.28
N GLU A 89 11.78 24.29 23.58
CA GLU A 89 12.75 23.87 24.60
C GLU A 89 12.51 22.44 25.11
N ALA A 90 11.32 21.88 24.86
CA ALA A 90 10.89 20.56 25.34
C ALA A 90 10.00 19.87 24.28
N PRO A 91 10.59 19.39 23.16
CA PRO A 91 9.85 18.65 22.16
C PRO A 91 9.41 17.28 22.70
N VAL A 92 8.31 16.76 22.16
CA VAL A 92 7.90 15.36 22.40
C VAL A 92 8.69 14.46 21.46
N ARG A 93 9.37 13.45 21.99
CA ARG A 93 10.20 12.52 21.20
C ARG A 93 9.63 11.12 21.20
N TRP A 94 9.51 10.52 20.03
CA TRP A 94 9.18 9.11 19.82
C TRP A 94 10.41 8.41 19.27
N ARG A 95 11.12 7.66 20.11
CA ARG A 95 12.48 7.22 19.84
C ARG A 95 12.58 5.70 19.90
N ALA A 96 13.10 5.10 18.83
CA ALA A 96 13.52 3.71 18.85
C ALA A 96 14.71 3.51 19.80
N GLU A 97 14.69 2.44 20.59
CA GLU A 97 15.85 2.03 21.38
C GLU A 97 17.04 1.67 20.47
N HIS A 98 16.76 1.00 19.35
CA HIS A 98 17.72 0.72 18.29
C HIS A 98 17.20 1.17 16.92
N LEU A 99 18.06 1.86 16.16
CA LEU A 99 17.73 2.41 14.84
C LEU A 99 17.16 1.34 13.90
N GLY A 100 15.97 1.60 13.36
CA GLY A 100 15.28 0.77 12.37
C GLY A 100 14.64 -0.52 12.92
N ARG A 101 14.69 -0.76 14.24
CA ARG A 101 14.19 -2.01 14.83
C ARG A 101 12.79 -1.92 15.44
N ALA A 102 12.33 -0.71 15.74
CA ALA A 102 10.93 -0.43 16.03
C ALA A 102 10.18 -0.18 14.71
N ARG A 103 9.50 -1.23 14.22
CA ARG A 103 8.80 -1.22 12.93
C ARG A 103 7.32 -0.95 13.12
N ILE A 104 6.88 0.23 12.68
CA ILE A 104 5.49 0.64 12.63
C ILE A 104 4.92 0.17 11.29
N GLN A 105 4.00 -0.80 11.33
CA GLN A 105 3.64 -1.58 10.16
C GLN A 105 2.13 -1.58 9.89
N GLY A 106 1.72 -1.29 8.65
CA GLY A 106 0.30 -1.32 8.22
C GLY A 106 -0.18 -2.66 7.65
N GLY A 107 0.74 -3.61 7.48
CA GLY A 107 0.49 -4.91 6.86
C GLY A 107 0.38 -6.06 7.86
N VAL A 108 -0.25 -7.14 7.41
CA VAL A 108 -0.37 -8.40 8.16
C VAL A 108 0.76 -9.35 7.75
N ALA A 109 1.45 -9.92 8.74
CA ALA A 109 2.41 -10.98 8.49
C ALA A 109 1.68 -12.28 8.12
N LEU A 110 2.10 -12.91 7.02
CA LEU A 110 1.56 -14.18 6.55
C LEU A 110 2.50 -15.32 6.96
N ASP A 111 1.94 -16.42 7.48
CA ASP A 111 2.72 -17.63 7.72
C ASP A 111 2.97 -18.36 6.40
N ALA A 112 4.23 -18.37 5.95
CA ALA A 112 4.64 -19.09 4.75
C ALA A 112 4.27 -20.59 4.79
N LYS A 113 4.15 -21.19 5.99
CA LYS A 113 3.77 -22.60 6.15
C LYS A 113 2.28 -22.86 5.92
N ALA A 114 1.45 -21.82 5.98
CA ALA A 114 0.02 -21.92 5.73
C ALA A 114 -0.31 -21.98 4.22
N PHE A 115 0.66 -21.62 3.35
CA PHE A 115 0.53 -21.81 1.92
C PHE A 115 0.59 -23.29 1.54
N HIS A 116 -0.33 -23.73 0.68
CA HIS A 116 -0.36 -25.10 0.19
C HIS A 116 -0.50 -25.15 -1.33
N ALA A 117 -0.35 -26.34 -1.91
CA ALA A 117 -0.54 -26.55 -3.34
C ALA A 117 -1.98 -26.21 -3.75
N VAL A 118 -2.14 -25.67 -4.95
CA VAL A 118 -3.46 -25.46 -5.56
C VAL A 118 -4.02 -26.83 -5.96
N VAL A 119 -5.09 -27.26 -5.30
CA VAL A 119 -5.77 -28.55 -5.55
C VAL A 119 -7.12 -28.41 -6.26
N ASP A 120 -7.69 -27.20 -6.28
CA ASP A 120 -8.95 -26.92 -6.99
C ASP A 120 -8.73 -26.98 -8.50
N GLU A 121 -9.31 -27.97 -9.17
CA GLU A 121 -9.14 -28.19 -10.60
C GLU A 121 -9.73 -27.05 -11.45
N SER A 122 -10.75 -26.35 -10.95
CA SER A 122 -11.31 -25.18 -11.63
C SER A 122 -10.31 -24.01 -11.69
N VAL A 123 -9.41 -23.94 -10.71
CA VAL A 123 -8.31 -22.98 -10.69
C VAL A 123 -7.12 -23.52 -11.48
N ARG A 124 -6.71 -24.77 -11.25
CA ARG A 124 -5.56 -25.39 -11.93
C ARG A 124 -5.71 -25.36 -13.44
N SER A 125 -6.91 -25.63 -13.97
CA SER A 125 -7.17 -25.62 -15.42
C SER A 125 -6.99 -24.24 -16.08
N ARG A 126 -7.02 -23.15 -15.31
CA ARG A 126 -6.79 -21.78 -15.77
C ARG A 126 -5.31 -21.40 -15.82
N LEU A 127 -4.50 -21.96 -14.92
CA LEU A 127 -3.05 -21.79 -14.89
C LEU A 127 -2.38 -22.49 -16.08
N ASP A 128 -1.25 -21.93 -16.54
CA ASP A 128 -0.38 -22.59 -17.51
C ASP A 128 0.12 -23.94 -16.97
N GLU A 129 0.15 -24.97 -17.81
CA GLU A 129 0.55 -26.32 -17.41
C GLU A 129 1.95 -26.36 -16.79
N SER A 130 2.85 -25.49 -17.23
CA SER A 130 4.23 -25.45 -16.77
C SER A 130 4.40 -24.93 -15.33
N VAL A 131 3.39 -24.25 -14.76
CA VAL A 131 3.47 -23.57 -13.44
C VAL A 131 2.49 -24.09 -12.39
N ARG A 132 1.55 -24.98 -12.76
CA ARG A 132 0.49 -25.49 -11.88
C ARG A 132 0.98 -26.11 -10.57
N ASP A 133 2.17 -26.70 -10.57
CA ASP A 133 2.72 -27.40 -9.42
C ASP A 133 3.62 -26.50 -8.56
N GLN A 134 3.91 -25.29 -9.04
CA GLN A 134 4.76 -24.28 -8.41
C GLN A 134 3.92 -23.21 -7.70
N VAL A 135 2.74 -22.88 -8.23
CA VAL A 135 1.82 -21.94 -7.59
C VAL A 135 1.34 -22.49 -6.23
N ARG A 136 1.29 -21.60 -5.25
CA ARG A 136 0.78 -21.87 -3.89
C ARG A 136 -0.40 -20.96 -3.60
N VAL A 137 -1.28 -21.40 -2.71
CA VAL A 137 -2.46 -20.65 -2.28
C VAL A 137 -2.55 -20.57 -0.75
N LEU A 138 -3.04 -19.44 -0.25
CA LEU A 138 -3.37 -19.19 1.14
C LEU A 138 -4.79 -18.62 1.25
N ASP A 139 -5.59 -19.17 2.16
CA ASP A 139 -6.86 -18.58 2.60
C ASP A 139 -6.60 -17.46 3.62
N LEU A 140 -7.01 -16.23 3.26
CA LEU A 140 -6.84 -15.04 4.09
C LEU A 140 -8.00 -14.81 5.06
N SER A 141 -9.08 -15.59 5.02
CA SER A 141 -10.30 -15.34 5.81
C SER A 141 -10.06 -15.32 7.32
N GLY A 142 -9.08 -16.10 7.81
CA GLY A 142 -8.67 -16.11 9.22
C GLY A 142 -7.53 -15.15 9.56
N VAL A 143 -6.98 -14.44 8.56
CA VAL A 143 -5.76 -13.63 8.67
C VAL A 143 -6.05 -12.14 8.49
N VAL A 144 -6.91 -11.79 7.52
CA VAL A 144 -7.30 -10.43 7.23
C VAL A 144 -8.81 -10.27 7.48
N PRO A 145 -9.22 -9.44 8.45
CA PRO A 145 -10.64 -9.19 8.70
C PRO A 145 -11.23 -8.28 7.61
N GLY A 146 -12.52 -8.43 7.34
CA GLY A 146 -13.25 -7.59 6.38
C GLY A 146 -13.06 -8.01 4.93
N GLU A 147 -13.69 -7.27 4.02
CA GLU A 147 -13.65 -7.51 2.57
C GLU A 147 -12.51 -6.74 1.90
N PHE A 148 -12.06 -7.21 0.74
CA PHE A 148 -11.09 -6.49 -0.07
C PHE A 148 -11.79 -5.58 -1.06
N ASP A 149 -11.32 -4.33 -1.17
CA ASP A 149 -11.78 -3.38 -2.17
C ASP A 149 -11.55 -3.96 -3.58
N GLN A 150 -12.56 -3.84 -4.44
CA GLN A 150 -12.43 -4.23 -5.84
C GLN A 150 -11.70 -3.14 -6.62
N PHE A 151 -11.01 -3.54 -7.69
CA PHE A 151 -10.44 -2.56 -8.62
C PHE A 151 -11.56 -1.77 -9.30
N GLN A 152 -11.36 -0.46 -9.41
CA GLN A 152 -12.25 0.41 -10.17
C GLN A 152 -12.21 0.02 -11.65
N THR A 153 -13.29 0.28 -12.39
CA THR A 153 -13.36 0.00 -13.83
C THR A 153 -12.23 0.69 -14.61
N ALA A 154 -11.84 1.89 -14.19
CA ALA A 154 -10.65 2.57 -14.68
C ALA A 154 -10.01 3.40 -13.55
N PHE A 155 -8.68 3.51 -13.54
CA PHE A 155 -7.92 4.31 -12.58
C PHE A 155 -6.53 4.66 -13.11
N ARG A 156 -5.83 5.57 -12.43
CA ARG A 156 -4.42 5.90 -12.68
C ARG A 156 -3.59 5.67 -11.43
N GLY A 157 -2.33 5.31 -11.62
CA GLY A 157 -1.42 5.00 -10.52
C GLY A 157 -1.70 3.64 -9.91
N THR A 158 -1.48 3.52 -8.61
CA THR A 158 -1.52 2.24 -7.89
C THR A 158 -2.96 1.72 -7.78
N PRO A 159 -3.22 0.44 -8.08
CA PRO A 159 -4.54 -0.17 -7.87
C PRO A 159 -4.90 -0.22 -6.37
N ALA A 160 -6.15 -0.56 -6.05
CA ALA A 160 -6.57 -0.77 -4.67
C ALA A 160 -5.74 -1.88 -4.01
N GLY A 161 -5.38 -1.68 -2.73
CA GLY A 161 -4.64 -2.67 -1.95
C GLY A 161 -5.44 -3.96 -1.74
N PRO A 162 -4.85 -5.00 -1.13
CA PRO A 162 -3.52 -4.97 -0.51
C PRO A 162 -2.39 -5.12 -1.53
N TRP A 163 -1.13 -5.06 -1.06
CA TRP A 163 0.05 -5.43 -1.84
C TRP A 163 0.90 -6.47 -1.13
N LEU A 164 1.38 -7.49 -1.85
CA LEU A 164 2.22 -8.55 -1.28
C LEU A 164 3.70 -8.14 -1.31
N TYR A 165 4.36 -8.30 -0.17
CA TYR A 165 5.79 -8.16 -0.01
C TYR A 165 6.39 -9.47 0.47
N VAL A 166 7.50 -9.88 -0.14
CA VAL A 166 8.29 -11.06 0.27
C VAL A 166 9.73 -10.64 0.46
N ASN A 167 10.27 -10.87 1.66
CA ASN A 167 11.62 -10.46 2.06
C ASN A 167 11.92 -8.97 1.79
N GLY A 168 10.93 -8.12 2.06
CA GLY A 168 11.02 -6.67 1.87
C GLY A 168 10.98 -6.21 0.41
N GLN A 169 10.70 -7.10 -0.54
CA GLN A 169 10.51 -6.74 -1.96
C GLN A 169 9.02 -6.78 -2.33
N PRO A 170 8.50 -5.79 -3.06
CA PRO A 170 7.15 -5.84 -3.59
C PRO A 170 7.04 -6.93 -4.66
N MET A 171 6.04 -7.80 -4.55
CA MET A 171 5.77 -8.83 -5.54
C MET A 171 4.96 -8.25 -6.71
N THR A 172 5.05 -8.90 -7.87
CA THR A 172 4.41 -8.42 -9.10
C THR A 172 2.99 -8.98 -9.19
N LEU A 173 1.97 -8.14 -9.40
CA LEU A 173 0.65 -8.68 -9.75
C LEU A 173 0.77 -9.50 -11.04
N ALA A 174 0.17 -10.69 -11.06
CA ALA A 174 0.10 -11.56 -12.22
C ALA A 174 -0.30 -10.74 -13.45
N ARG A 175 0.58 -10.72 -14.46
CA ARG A 175 0.48 -9.81 -15.59
C ARG A 175 0.93 -10.47 -16.87
N TRP A 176 0.50 -9.89 -17.98
CA TRP A 176 1.03 -10.25 -19.27
C TRP A 176 1.23 -9.03 -20.18
N PRO A 177 2.35 -8.92 -20.90
CA PRO A 177 3.53 -9.78 -20.79
C PRO A 177 4.23 -9.67 -19.44
N ASN A 178 5.02 -10.69 -19.10
CA ASN A 178 5.88 -10.69 -17.92
C ASN A 178 6.88 -9.53 -17.98
N VAL A 179 7.33 -9.07 -16.81
CA VAL A 179 8.22 -7.90 -16.70
C VAL A 179 9.49 -8.05 -17.52
N ASP A 180 10.01 -9.28 -17.62
CA ASP A 180 11.24 -9.64 -18.34
C ASP A 180 11.01 -10.04 -19.80
N ALA A 181 9.75 -10.02 -20.27
CA ALA A 181 9.43 -10.34 -21.66
C ALA A 181 10.00 -9.27 -22.63
N ALA A 182 9.99 -9.63 -23.91
CA ALA A 182 10.39 -8.72 -24.99
C ALA A 182 9.64 -7.38 -24.92
N GLU A 183 10.24 -6.33 -25.51
CA GLU A 183 9.71 -4.96 -25.44
C GLU A 183 9.52 -4.44 -23.99
N SER A 184 10.34 -4.93 -23.05
CA SER A 184 10.29 -4.56 -21.62
C SER A 184 8.94 -4.87 -20.96
N GLY A 185 8.35 -6.02 -21.30
CA GLY A 185 7.08 -6.47 -20.74
C GLY A 185 5.84 -5.75 -21.28
N TRP A 186 5.92 -5.15 -22.46
CA TRP A 186 4.80 -4.44 -23.09
C TRP A 186 4.28 -5.18 -24.32
N ALA A 187 2.96 -5.39 -24.37
CA ALA A 187 2.25 -5.69 -25.61
C ALA A 187 1.94 -4.39 -26.37
N SER A 188 1.51 -4.50 -27.62
CA SER A 188 1.11 -3.32 -28.40
C SER A 188 -0.04 -3.58 -29.37
N PHE A 189 -0.78 -2.52 -29.69
CA PHE A 189 -1.77 -2.51 -30.77
C PHE A 189 -1.46 -1.38 -31.76
N SER A 190 -1.81 -1.58 -33.03
CA SER A 190 -1.59 -0.60 -34.12
C SER A 190 -2.88 -0.09 -34.75
N LYS A 191 -4.04 -0.63 -34.38
CA LYS A 191 -5.32 -0.29 -35.00
C LYS A 191 -6.46 -0.23 -33.98
N ALA A 192 -7.00 0.96 -33.79
CA ALA A 192 -8.27 1.13 -33.09
C ALA A 192 -9.43 0.70 -34.02
N ILE A 193 -10.40 -0.02 -33.46
CA ILE A 193 -11.66 -0.37 -34.09
C ILE A 193 -12.71 0.70 -33.76
N ASP A 194 -12.74 1.13 -32.50
CA ASP A 194 -13.52 2.26 -32.03
C ASP A 194 -12.62 3.13 -31.14
N THR A 195 -12.48 4.42 -31.47
CA THR A 195 -11.66 5.34 -30.68
C THR A 195 -12.29 5.69 -29.34
N GLY A 196 -13.61 5.48 -29.18
CA GLY A 196 -14.36 5.88 -28.00
C GLY A 196 -14.66 7.40 -27.92
N LEU A 197 -14.15 8.20 -28.87
CA LEU A 197 -14.41 9.63 -28.92
C LEU A 197 -15.82 9.92 -29.44
N PRO A 198 -16.47 11.01 -28.97
CA PRO A 198 -17.70 11.51 -29.55
C PRO A 198 -17.58 11.75 -31.06
N GLU A 199 -18.57 11.30 -31.80
CA GLU A 199 -18.78 11.54 -33.23
C GLU A 199 -20.06 12.39 -33.39
N PRO A 200 -19.99 13.73 -33.30
CA PRO A 200 -21.19 14.58 -33.21
C PRO A 200 -22.16 14.41 -34.38
N GLU A 201 -21.61 14.17 -35.57
CA GLU A 201 -22.37 14.01 -36.81
C GLU A 201 -22.86 12.58 -37.06
N SER A 202 -22.63 11.65 -36.12
CA SER A 202 -23.07 10.25 -36.26
C SER A 202 -24.60 10.17 -36.30
N THR A 203 -25.14 9.28 -37.15
CA THR A 203 -26.56 8.92 -37.14
C THR A 203 -26.94 8.06 -35.94
N ASP A 204 -25.99 7.31 -35.39
CA ASP A 204 -26.13 6.57 -34.13
C ASP A 204 -25.90 7.51 -32.94
N ALA A 205 -26.95 7.69 -32.13
CA ALA A 205 -26.93 8.54 -30.94
C ALA A 205 -25.90 8.07 -29.89
N ALA A 206 -25.63 6.76 -29.79
CA ALA A 206 -24.64 6.24 -28.85
C ALA A 206 -23.21 6.65 -29.22
N ARG A 207 -22.94 6.91 -30.50
CA ARG A 207 -21.62 7.38 -30.97
C ARG A 207 -21.43 8.89 -30.80
N ARG A 208 -22.49 9.66 -30.55
CA ARG A 208 -22.38 11.12 -30.32
C ARG A 208 -21.81 11.49 -28.95
N VAL A 209 -21.65 10.52 -28.06
CA VAL A 209 -21.08 10.70 -26.72
C VAL A 209 -19.82 9.84 -26.55
N ALA A 210 -19.01 10.17 -25.54
CA ALA A 210 -17.83 9.39 -25.19
C ALA A 210 -18.26 7.99 -24.72
N ARG A 211 -17.51 6.98 -25.13
CA ARG A 211 -17.82 5.56 -24.88
C ARG A 211 -16.54 4.75 -24.79
N PRO A 212 -16.58 3.51 -24.28
CA PRO A 212 -15.41 2.66 -24.27
C PRO A 212 -14.89 2.39 -25.69
N GLY A 213 -13.57 2.48 -25.85
CA GLY A 213 -12.90 2.17 -27.11
C GLY A 213 -12.67 0.66 -27.29
N SER A 214 -12.35 0.26 -28.52
CA SER A 214 -11.89 -1.09 -28.85
C SER A 214 -10.76 -1.09 -29.87
N PHE A 215 -9.88 -2.09 -29.82
CA PHE A 215 -8.72 -2.20 -30.71
C PHE A 215 -8.51 -3.63 -31.20
N GLU A 216 -7.88 -3.76 -32.37
CA GLU A 216 -7.49 -5.05 -32.93
C GLU A 216 -6.25 -5.58 -32.21
N PHE A 217 -6.29 -6.85 -31.80
CA PHE A 217 -5.23 -7.52 -31.10
C PHE A 217 -5.10 -8.98 -31.56
N ASP A 218 -4.00 -9.28 -32.23
CA ASP A 218 -3.81 -10.53 -32.95
C ASP A 218 -3.45 -11.72 -32.06
N ASP A 219 -2.92 -11.47 -30.86
CA ASP A 219 -2.62 -12.55 -29.93
C ASP A 219 -3.92 -13.19 -29.43
N PRO A 220 -4.08 -14.52 -29.51
CA PRO A 220 -5.28 -15.21 -29.06
C PRO A 220 -5.38 -15.33 -27.53
N ARG A 221 -4.32 -14.98 -26.78
CA ARG A 221 -4.23 -15.10 -25.33
C ARG A 221 -5.42 -14.51 -24.56
N PRO A 222 -6.01 -13.35 -24.94
CA PRO A 222 -7.19 -12.81 -24.26
C PRO A 222 -8.40 -13.77 -24.23
N ALA A 223 -8.45 -14.77 -25.12
CA ALA A 223 -9.49 -15.81 -25.10
C ALA A 223 -9.45 -16.68 -23.83
N ARG A 224 -8.30 -16.75 -23.14
CA ARG A 224 -8.12 -17.54 -21.91
C ARG A 224 -8.64 -16.79 -20.67
N TRP A 225 -8.65 -15.47 -20.69
CA TRP A 225 -8.93 -14.64 -19.52
C TRP A 225 -10.37 -14.77 -19.03
N ASN A 226 -10.54 -14.99 -17.73
CA ASN A 226 -11.84 -14.88 -17.08
C ASN A 226 -12.22 -13.40 -16.84
N LEU A 227 -12.83 -12.77 -17.85
CA LEU A 227 -13.23 -11.36 -17.76
C LEU A 227 -14.29 -11.07 -16.69
N ALA A 228 -15.04 -12.08 -16.23
CA ALA A 228 -16.03 -11.92 -15.16
C ALA A 228 -15.37 -11.61 -13.81
N GLU A 229 -14.24 -12.25 -13.52
CA GLU A 229 -13.38 -11.95 -12.35
C GLU A 229 -12.57 -10.67 -12.56
N GLY A 230 -12.42 -10.26 -13.82
CA GLY A 230 -11.85 -8.97 -14.21
C GLY A 230 -10.39 -9.07 -14.59
N VAL A 231 -10.08 -8.51 -15.76
CA VAL A 231 -8.72 -8.29 -16.25
C VAL A 231 -8.61 -6.83 -16.63
N TRP A 232 -7.54 -6.18 -16.21
CA TRP A 232 -7.28 -4.77 -16.50
C TRP A 232 -6.08 -4.64 -17.40
N LEU A 233 -6.10 -3.62 -18.25
CA LEU A 233 -4.96 -3.26 -19.07
C LEU A 233 -4.41 -1.93 -18.59
N GLN A 234 -3.14 -1.87 -18.18
CA GLN A 234 -2.43 -0.59 -18.06
C GLN A 234 -1.91 -0.22 -19.45
N GLY A 235 -2.41 0.87 -20.02
CA GLY A 235 -2.08 1.25 -21.38
C GLY A 235 -1.81 2.73 -21.55
N TYR A 236 -0.91 3.04 -22.49
CA TYR A 236 -0.75 4.36 -23.07
C TYR A 236 -1.60 4.42 -24.32
N TRP A 237 -2.84 4.85 -24.18
CA TRP A 237 -3.90 4.62 -25.16
C TRP A 237 -3.87 5.54 -26.38
N THR A 238 -3.37 6.77 -26.19
CA THR A 238 -3.26 7.82 -27.23
C THR A 238 -2.01 8.67 -27.08
N HIS A 239 -1.53 8.88 -25.86
CA HIS A 239 -0.34 9.67 -25.59
C HIS A 239 0.57 8.95 -24.61
N ASP A 240 1.88 8.94 -24.86
CA ASP A 240 2.86 8.22 -24.03
C ASP A 240 3.15 8.91 -22.69
N TRP A 241 2.55 10.07 -22.43
CA TRP A 241 2.57 10.78 -21.15
C TRP A 241 1.29 10.58 -20.32
N SER A 242 0.28 9.88 -20.87
CA SER A 242 -1.00 9.65 -20.20
C SER A 242 -1.36 8.17 -20.27
N ASP A 243 -0.90 7.41 -19.29
CA ASP A 243 -1.41 6.06 -19.06
C ASP A 243 -2.72 6.08 -18.27
N GLU A 244 -3.46 4.98 -18.41
CA GLU A 244 -4.61 4.68 -17.60
C GLU A 244 -4.79 3.16 -17.55
N VAL A 245 -5.19 2.66 -16.39
CA VAL A 245 -5.57 1.27 -16.21
C VAL A 245 -7.06 1.15 -16.48
N ILE A 246 -7.47 0.30 -17.43
CA ILE A 246 -8.87 0.15 -17.82
C ILE A 246 -9.23 -1.33 -17.91
N ARG A 247 -10.34 -1.72 -17.27
CA ARG A 247 -10.87 -3.09 -17.32
C ARG A 247 -11.23 -3.49 -18.75
N VAL A 248 -10.97 -4.74 -19.11
CA VAL A 248 -11.46 -5.35 -20.35
C VAL A 248 -12.95 -5.70 -20.16
N ALA A 249 -13.80 -5.17 -21.04
CA ALA A 249 -15.23 -5.50 -21.06
C ALA A 249 -15.50 -6.79 -21.84
N ALA A 250 -14.84 -6.96 -22.98
CA ALA A 250 -15.07 -8.10 -23.86
C ALA A 250 -13.86 -8.37 -24.76
N TYR A 251 -13.73 -9.63 -25.17
CA TYR A 251 -12.86 -10.05 -26.26
C TYR A 251 -13.68 -10.80 -27.32
N ASP A 252 -13.57 -10.37 -28.57
CA ASP A 252 -14.16 -11.07 -29.72
C ASP A 252 -13.03 -11.80 -30.49
N PRO A 253 -12.96 -13.13 -30.44
CA PRO A 253 -11.91 -13.89 -31.11
C PRO A 253 -12.05 -13.88 -32.64
N GLN A 254 -13.26 -13.72 -33.19
CA GLN A 254 -13.47 -13.66 -34.64
C GLN A 254 -12.99 -12.33 -35.21
N ARG A 255 -13.26 -11.25 -34.48
CA ARG A 255 -12.83 -9.89 -34.86
C ARG A 255 -11.43 -9.55 -34.34
N ARG A 256 -10.84 -10.41 -33.51
CA ARG A 256 -9.57 -10.17 -32.78
C ARG A 256 -9.64 -8.82 -32.07
N ALA A 257 -10.72 -8.58 -31.34
CA ALA A 257 -11.04 -7.26 -30.81
C ALA A 257 -11.14 -7.27 -29.29
N ILE A 258 -10.32 -6.45 -28.62
CA ILE A 258 -10.48 -6.14 -27.20
C ILE A 258 -11.34 -4.88 -27.09
N THR A 259 -12.41 -4.95 -26.29
CA THR A 259 -13.23 -3.80 -25.91
C THR A 259 -12.94 -3.42 -24.46
N LEU A 260 -12.63 -2.16 -24.21
CA LEU A 260 -12.43 -1.62 -22.87
C LEU A 260 -13.78 -1.38 -22.17
N ALA A 261 -13.78 -1.26 -20.85
CA ALA A 261 -14.99 -1.06 -20.05
C ALA A 261 -15.28 0.40 -19.70
N ALA A 262 -14.35 1.32 -19.97
CA ALA A 262 -14.51 2.74 -19.74
C ALA A 262 -13.99 3.56 -20.94
N PRO A 263 -14.55 4.75 -21.20
CA PRO A 263 -13.95 5.71 -22.12
C PRO A 263 -12.60 6.21 -21.57
N HIS A 264 -11.64 6.45 -22.47
CA HIS A 264 -10.45 7.24 -22.15
C HIS A 264 -10.67 8.68 -22.64
N ASN A 265 -10.22 9.68 -21.87
CA ASN A 265 -10.43 11.10 -22.19
C ASN A 265 -9.82 11.55 -23.54
N TYR A 266 -8.77 10.87 -24.01
CA TYR A 266 -8.18 11.11 -25.33
C TYR A 266 -8.64 10.12 -26.39
N GLY A 267 -9.59 9.24 -26.06
CA GLY A 267 -9.91 8.06 -26.84
C GLY A 267 -8.74 7.07 -26.91
N ILE A 268 -8.88 6.04 -27.74
CA ILE A 268 -7.79 5.10 -28.03
C ILE A 268 -7.42 5.17 -29.51
N MET A 269 -6.14 5.34 -29.81
CA MET A 269 -5.66 5.44 -31.19
C MET A 269 -4.17 5.17 -31.33
N ALA A 270 -3.82 4.46 -32.40
CA ALA A 270 -2.45 4.26 -32.85
C ALA A 270 -2.19 5.03 -34.14
N GLY A 271 -0.91 5.21 -34.51
CA GLY A 271 -0.52 5.96 -35.71
C GLY A 271 -0.61 7.48 -35.56
N THR A 272 -0.78 7.97 -34.34
CA THR A 272 -0.86 9.40 -34.03
C THR A 272 0.36 9.85 -33.22
N TRP A 273 0.64 11.15 -33.22
CA TRP A 273 1.67 11.75 -32.36
C TRP A 273 3.05 11.06 -32.44
N GLY A 274 3.43 10.62 -33.64
CA GLY A 274 4.74 10.01 -33.91
C GLY A 274 4.91 8.55 -33.50
N ALA A 275 3.87 7.89 -32.97
CA ALA A 275 3.92 6.48 -32.58
C ALA A 275 3.00 5.61 -33.45
N ALA A 276 3.60 4.67 -34.18
CA ALA A 276 2.86 3.72 -35.03
C ALA A 276 2.04 2.70 -34.22
N LYS A 277 2.45 2.44 -32.98
CA LYS A 277 1.82 1.49 -32.06
C LYS A 277 1.61 2.14 -30.69
N ARG A 278 0.65 1.62 -29.94
CA ARG A 278 0.40 1.96 -28.54
C ARG A 278 0.64 0.75 -27.67
N ARG A 279 1.22 0.97 -26.49
CA ARG A 279 1.68 -0.08 -25.59
C ARG A 279 0.73 -0.28 -24.41
N PHE A 280 0.57 -1.52 -23.99
CA PHE A 280 -0.18 -1.89 -22.81
C PHE A 280 0.35 -3.20 -22.22
N PHE A 281 -0.07 -3.53 -21.00
CA PHE A 281 0.03 -4.88 -20.46
C PHE A 281 -1.23 -5.19 -19.65
N ALA A 282 -1.62 -6.45 -19.60
CA ALA A 282 -2.68 -6.97 -18.75
C ALA A 282 -2.19 -7.18 -17.33
N LEU A 283 -3.02 -6.95 -16.33
CA LEU A 283 -2.73 -7.20 -14.92
C LEU A 283 -3.96 -7.78 -14.21
N ASN A 284 -3.70 -8.47 -13.09
CA ASN A 284 -4.70 -9.13 -12.25
C ASN A 284 -5.46 -10.24 -12.99
N ALA A 285 -4.73 -11.05 -13.77
CA ALA A 285 -5.28 -12.23 -14.45
C ALA A 285 -4.64 -13.48 -13.87
N LEU A 286 -5.44 -14.37 -13.28
CA LEU A 286 -4.95 -15.64 -12.72
C LEU A 286 -4.33 -16.52 -13.81
N GLU A 287 -4.87 -16.46 -15.02
CA GLU A 287 -4.36 -17.18 -16.19
C GLU A 287 -2.93 -16.77 -16.60
N GLU A 288 -2.48 -15.60 -16.15
CA GLU A 288 -1.17 -15.02 -16.40
C GLU A 288 -0.28 -15.06 -15.15
N LEU A 289 -0.63 -15.84 -14.13
CA LEU A 289 0.26 -16.13 -13.01
C LEU A 289 1.28 -17.19 -13.46
N ASP A 290 2.32 -16.76 -14.19
CA ASP A 290 3.22 -17.67 -14.89
C ASP A 290 4.72 -17.35 -14.72
N ALA A 291 5.08 -16.28 -14.01
CA ALA A 291 6.46 -15.96 -13.64
C ALA A 291 6.73 -16.03 -12.13
N PRO A 292 7.92 -16.46 -11.69
CA PRO A 292 8.31 -16.40 -10.29
C PRO A 292 8.22 -14.97 -9.74
N GLY A 293 7.67 -14.82 -8.55
CA GLY A 293 7.48 -13.54 -7.88
C GLY A 293 6.14 -12.88 -8.21
N GLU A 294 5.34 -13.51 -9.07
CA GLU A 294 3.99 -13.06 -9.35
C GLU A 294 2.98 -13.55 -8.31
N TRP A 295 1.93 -12.77 -8.13
CA TRP A 295 0.82 -13.10 -7.24
C TRP A 295 -0.52 -12.64 -7.80
N TYR A 296 -1.59 -13.30 -7.38
CA TYR A 296 -2.97 -12.98 -7.71
C TYR A 296 -3.82 -13.09 -6.45
N LEU A 297 -4.77 -12.18 -6.26
CA LEU A 297 -5.71 -12.22 -5.15
C LEU A 297 -7.13 -12.36 -5.69
N ASP A 298 -7.76 -13.49 -5.40
CA ASP A 298 -9.21 -13.59 -5.45
C ASP A 298 -9.76 -12.79 -4.26
N ARG A 299 -10.20 -11.57 -4.55
CA ARG A 299 -10.72 -10.61 -3.56
C ARG A 299 -12.04 -11.06 -2.95
N THR A 300 -12.83 -11.86 -3.68
CA THR A 300 -14.15 -12.33 -3.24
C THR A 300 -14.02 -13.57 -2.39
N GLY A 301 -13.22 -14.55 -2.84
CA GLY A 301 -12.93 -15.78 -2.11
C GLY A 301 -11.86 -15.64 -1.03
N LYS A 302 -11.15 -14.50 -0.98
CA LYS A 302 -10.02 -14.21 -0.09
C LYS A 302 -8.87 -15.22 -0.22
N LEU A 303 -8.62 -15.67 -1.44
CA LEU A 303 -7.56 -16.62 -1.76
C LEU A 303 -6.38 -15.88 -2.41
N LEU A 304 -5.23 -15.93 -1.74
CA LEU A 304 -3.98 -15.38 -2.23
C LEU A 304 -3.17 -16.46 -2.93
N TYR A 305 -2.99 -16.32 -4.24
CA TYR A 305 -2.16 -17.19 -5.07
C TYR A 305 -0.80 -16.53 -5.29
N TYR A 306 0.27 -17.30 -5.15
CA TYR A 306 1.63 -16.81 -5.29
C TYR A 306 2.49 -17.85 -6.01
N TYR A 307 3.30 -17.40 -6.98
CA TYR A 307 4.36 -18.21 -7.58
C TYR A 307 5.69 -17.84 -6.90
N PRO A 308 6.26 -18.70 -6.03
CA PRO A 308 7.52 -18.42 -5.35
C PRO A 308 8.73 -18.20 -6.28
N ASN A 309 9.58 -17.24 -5.93
CA ASN A 309 10.85 -16.97 -6.63
C ASN A 309 11.79 -18.19 -6.64
N GLN A 310 12.29 -18.57 -7.83
CA GLN A 310 13.19 -19.72 -8.04
C GLN A 310 14.64 -19.48 -7.56
N GLU A 311 15.02 -18.29 -7.09
CA GLU A 311 16.34 -18.07 -6.44
C GLU A 311 16.45 -18.77 -5.08
N ASN A 312 15.39 -19.46 -4.64
CA ASN A 312 15.40 -20.39 -3.51
C ASN A 312 14.87 -21.78 -3.90
N PRO A 313 15.44 -22.47 -4.92
CA PRO A 313 14.88 -23.70 -5.46
C PRO A 313 15.21 -24.94 -4.61
N GLY A 314 15.90 -24.76 -3.48
CA GLY A 314 16.17 -25.77 -2.44
C GLY A 314 15.63 -25.41 -1.05
N HIS A 315 14.84 -24.33 -0.94
CA HIS A 315 14.26 -23.89 0.32
C HIS A 315 12.73 -23.86 0.22
N GLU A 316 12.13 -24.99 0.59
CA GLU A 316 10.87 -25.01 1.34
C GLU A 316 10.94 -24.23 2.68
N SER A 317 11.97 -23.40 2.93
CA SER A 317 12.25 -22.85 4.25
C SER A 317 11.30 -21.70 4.55
N GLN A 318 10.14 -22.00 5.11
CA GLN A 318 9.70 -21.72 6.50
C GLN A 318 10.12 -20.40 7.21
N ALA A 319 10.85 -19.49 6.56
CA ALA A 319 11.51 -18.32 7.14
C ALA A 319 11.44 -17.06 6.25
N ALA A 320 10.76 -17.12 5.09
CA ALA A 320 10.52 -15.93 4.27
C ALA A 320 9.57 -14.97 5.00
N SER A 321 9.95 -13.70 5.12
CA SER A 321 9.08 -12.67 5.66
C SER A 321 8.05 -12.31 4.60
N MET A 322 6.80 -12.76 4.78
CA MET A 322 5.69 -12.43 3.89
C MET A 322 4.77 -11.43 4.59
N ILE A 323 4.56 -10.27 3.98
CA ILE A 323 3.71 -9.22 4.53
C ILE A 323 2.71 -8.79 3.46
N LEU A 324 1.43 -8.79 3.83
CA LEU A 324 0.35 -8.27 3.02
C LEU A 324 0.01 -6.87 3.52
N ALA A 325 0.37 -5.82 2.78
CA ALA A 325 0.11 -4.44 3.14
C ALA A 325 -1.38 -4.12 2.98
N THR A 326 -2.10 -4.07 4.10
CA THR A 326 -3.58 -3.95 4.13
C THR A 326 -4.08 -2.57 4.51
N LEU A 327 -3.32 -1.80 5.30
CA LEU A 327 -3.72 -0.46 5.68
C LEU A 327 -3.64 0.49 4.48
N ASN A 328 -4.81 1.01 4.07
CA ASN A 328 -4.96 1.94 2.95
C ASN A 328 -4.96 3.43 3.39
N GLN A 329 -4.48 3.70 4.60
CA GLN A 329 -4.33 5.03 5.18
C GLN A 329 -2.87 5.28 5.60
N PRO A 330 -2.48 6.53 5.86
CA PRO A 330 -1.13 6.82 6.30
C PRO A 330 -0.75 6.07 7.59
N LEU A 331 0.50 5.64 7.73
CA LEU A 331 0.93 5.01 9.00
C LEU A 331 0.93 6.01 10.16
N LEU A 332 1.40 7.24 9.89
CA LEU A 332 1.40 8.35 10.82
C LEU A 332 0.71 9.55 10.20
N LYS A 333 -0.24 10.14 10.94
CA LYS A 333 -0.87 11.39 10.55
C LYS A 333 -0.77 12.41 11.66
N ILE A 334 -0.28 13.60 11.32
CA ILE A 334 -0.13 14.70 12.27
C ILE A 334 -0.98 15.87 11.81
N THR A 335 -1.93 16.28 12.66
CA THR A 335 -2.84 17.40 12.38
C THR A 335 -2.72 18.47 13.47
N GLY A 336 -2.05 19.58 13.18
CA GLY A 336 -1.96 20.71 14.12
C GLY A 336 -0.94 20.55 15.25
N ALA A 337 -0.19 19.44 15.31
CA ALA A 337 0.83 19.24 16.35
C ALA A 337 2.11 20.04 16.08
N LYS A 338 2.81 20.41 17.15
CA LYS A 338 4.06 21.18 17.09
C LYS A 338 5.18 20.54 17.91
N HIS A 339 6.42 20.74 17.47
CA HIS A 339 7.63 20.32 18.21
C HIS A 339 7.61 18.83 18.59
N VAL A 340 7.41 17.97 17.59
CA VAL A 340 7.41 16.51 17.73
C VAL A 340 8.56 15.93 16.93
N ALA A 341 9.33 15.02 17.51
CA ALA A 341 10.41 14.32 16.83
C ALA A 341 10.16 12.81 16.83
N PHE A 342 10.42 12.17 15.70
CA PHE A 342 10.50 10.72 15.58
C PHE A 342 11.95 10.35 15.25
N GLU A 343 12.52 9.43 16.02
CA GLU A 343 13.94 9.13 15.99
C GLU A 343 14.14 7.62 15.79
N GLY A 344 14.71 7.21 14.66
CA GLY A 344 15.12 5.83 14.40
C GLY A 344 14.01 4.82 14.16
N LEU A 345 12.77 5.25 13.91
CA LEU A 345 11.64 4.35 13.63
C LEU A 345 11.60 3.92 12.17
N ALA A 346 11.06 2.73 11.90
CA ALA A 346 10.74 2.29 10.53
C ALA A 346 9.23 2.33 10.31
N PHE A 347 8.77 3.03 9.29
CA PHE A 347 7.38 3.08 8.85
C PHE A 347 7.27 2.30 7.54
N GLU A 348 6.64 1.12 7.58
CA GLU A 348 6.67 0.17 6.47
C GLU A 348 5.36 -0.57 6.23
N TYR A 349 5.20 -1.10 5.01
CA TYR A 349 4.14 -2.00 4.58
C TYR A 349 2.72 -1.45 4.77
N ALA A 350 2.51 -0.19 4.39
CA ALA A 350 1.18 0.35 4.10
C ALA A 350 0.89 0.22 2.60
N HIS A 351 -0.36 0.47 2.21
CA HIS A 351 -0.77 0.69 0.83
C HIS A 351 -1.32 2.12 0.70
N SER A 352 -0.48 3.08 1.10
CA SER A 352 -0.82 4.50 1.29
C SER A 352 0.44 5.31 1.62
N ASP A 353 0.29 6.59 1.94
CA ASP A 353 1.43 7.42 2.39
C ASP A 353 2.08 6.85 3.66
N GLY A 354 3.39 7.01 3.83
CA GLY A 354 4.03 6.63 5.10
C GLY A 354 3.67 7.60 6.22
N ILE A 355 3.75 8.90 5.93
CA ILE A 355 3.55 9.98 6.90
C ILE A 355 2.81 11.13 6.23
N ALA A 356 1.69 11.54 6.81
CA ALA A 356 0.90 12.69 6.36
C ALA A 356 0.93 13.82 7.40
N LEU A 357 1.32 15.02 6.97
CA LEU A 357 1.42 16.20 7.83
C LEU A 357 0.45 17.29 7.35
N GLN A 358 -0.41 17.77 8.26
CA GLN A 358 -1.35 18.85 8.00
C GLN A 358 -1.27 19.88 9.12
N ALA A 359 -1.04 21.15 8.77
CA ALA A 359 -0.96 22.27 9.72
C ALA A 359 0.01 22.02 10.91
N ALA A 360 1.08 21.25 10.69
CA ALA A 360 2.07 20.91 11.71
C ALA A 360 3.31 21.82 11.62
N GLU A 361 3.97 22.07 12.76
CA GLU A 361 5.16 22.91 12.84
C GLU A 361 6.29 22.21 13.60
N HIS A 362 7.55 22.39 13.17
CA HIS A 362 8.71 21.80 13.85
C HIS A 362 8.61 20.28 14.08
N VAL A 363 8.13 19.54 13.07
CA VAL A 363 8.15 18.07 13.06
C VAL A 363 9.50 17.59 12.55
N GLN A 364 10.14 16.66 13.27
CA GLN A 364 11.44 16.10 12.88
C GLN A 364 11.33 14.59 12.65
N LEU A 365 11.96 14.12 11.58
CA LEU A 365 12.16 12.70 11.27
C LEU A 365 13.67 12.46 11.21
N VAL A 366 14.23 11.79 12.21
CA VAL A 366 15.68 11.66 12.38
C VAL A 366 16.07 10.19 12.31
N GLY A 367 16.78 9.80 11.25
CA GLY A 367 17.21 8.41 11.07
C GLY A 367 16.06 7.41 10.91
N CYS A 368 14.86 7.88 10.54
CA CYS A 368 13.72 7.03 10.26
C CYS A 368 13.82 6.37 8.88
N VAL A 369 13.22 5.18 8.75
CA VAL A 369 13.01 4.51 7.46
C VAL A 369 11.55 4.69 7.06
N ILE A 370 11.31 5.03 5.80
CA ILE A 370 9.98 5.11 5.19
C ILE A 370 10.06 4.33 3.87
N ALA A 371 9.48 3.15 3.82
CA ALA A 371 9.64 2.21 2.71
C ALA A 371 8.42 1.29 2.56
N ASN A 372 8.29 0.62 1.41
CA ASN A 372 7.24 -0.38 1.16
C ASN A 372 5.82 0.18 1.40
N LEU A 373 5.42 1.15 0.59
CA LEU A 373 4.20 1.96 0.74
C LEU A 373 3.26 1.88 -0.45
#